data_AF-A0A1H4Y9C4-F1
#
_entry.id   AF-A0A1H4Y9C4-F1
#
_cell.length_a   1.000
_cell.length_b   1.000
_cell.length_c   1.000
_cell.angle_alpha   90.00
_cell.angle_beta   90.00
_cell.angle_gamma   90.00
#
_symmetry.space_group_name_H-M   'P 1'
#
loop_
_entity.id
_entity.type
_entity.pdbx_description
1 polymer ?
#
loop_
_entity_poly.entity_id
_entity_poly.type
_entity_poly.pdbx_seq_one_letter_code
_entity_poly.pdbx_strand_id
1 'polypeptide(L)' 'MILWELKEILKKLLEENEETIIVTNTSEVFAEDVIHHIDHLFKSLKCDYKIEKVVDGQYKVTLFQ' A
#
# COMPACT_ATOMS: atom_id res chain seq x y z
N MET A 1 9.39 -1.47 -11.74
CA MET A 1 8.85 -0.07 -11.82
C MET A 1 7.81 0.14 -10.73
N ILE A 2 7.99 1.12 -9.84
CA ILE A 2 7.14 1.38 -8.65
C ILE A 2 5.65 1.53 -9.01
N LEU A 3 5.33 2.14 -10.16
CA LEU A 3 3.95 2.35 -10.62
C LEU A 3 3.16 1.06 -10.84
N TRP A 4 3.82 -0.04 -11.21
CA TRP A 4 3.15 -1.33 -11.41
C TRP A 4 2.70 -1.94 -10.08
N GLU A 5 3.62 -2.00 -9.10
CA GLU A 5 3.33 -2.47 -7.73
C GLU A 5 2.17 -1.70 -7.11
N LEU A 6 2.19 -0.37 -7.27
CA LEU A 6 1.15 0.49 -6.73
C LEU A 6 -0.23 0.20 -7.34
N LYS A 7 -0.28 -0.07 -8.65
CA LYS A 7 -1.52 -0.39 -9.35
C LYS A 7 -2.11 -1.71 -8.87
N GLU A 8 -1.29 -2.74 -8.69
CA GLU A 8 -1.73 -4.05 -8.19
C GLU A 8 -2.26 -3.95 -6.76
N ILE A 9 -1.58 -3.19 -5.91
CA ILE A 9 -2.01 -2.89 -4.54
C ILE A 9 -3.36 -2.19 -4.52
N LEU A 10 -3.53 -1.13 -5.30
CA LEU A 10 -4.78 -0.38 -5.35
C LEU A 10 -5.92 -1.24 -5.89
N LYS A 11 -5.65 -2.10 -6.88
CA LYS A 11 -6.63 -3.04 -7.41
C LYS A 11 -7.13 -3.98 -6.32
N LYS A 12 -6.23 -4.59 -5.54
CA LYS A 12 -6.62 -5.48 -4.43
C LYS A 12 -7.46 -4.78 -3.37
N LEU A 13 -7.01 -3.59 -2.94
CA LEU A 13 -7.69 -2.82 -1.89
C LEU A 13 -9.04 -2.24 -2.34
N LEU A 14 -9.16 -1.81 -3.60
CA LEU A 14 -10.34 -1.06 -4.08
C LEU A 14 -11.29 -1.89 -4.95
N GLU A 15 -10.78 -2.80 -5.80
CA GLU A 15 -11.62 -3.62 -6.68
C GLU A 15 -11.95 -4.97 -6.04
N GLU A 16 -11.00 -5.58 -5.34
CA GLU A 16 -11.18 -6.91 -4.74
C GLU A 16 -11.74 -6.84 -3.29
N ASN A 17 -11.97 -5.62 -2.77
CA ASN A 17 -12.37 -5.36 -1.39
C ASN A 17 -11.49 -6.07 -0.35
N GLU A 18 -10.19 -6.27 -0.64
CA GLU A 18 -9.26 -6.67 0.40
C GLU A 18 -9.14 -5.52 1.41
N GLU A 19 -9.54 -5.75 2.65
CA GLU A 19 -9.40 -4.74 3.71
C GLU A 19 -7.94 -4.52 4.09
N THR A 20 -7.06 -5.48 3.82
CA THR A 20 -5.68 -5.47 4.30
C THR A 20 -4.73 -6.11 3.31
N ILE A 21 -3.63 -5.44 3.03
CA ILE A 21 -2.53 -5.95 2.22
C ILE A 21 -1.20 -5.85 2.97
N ILE A 22 -0.24 -6.66 2.51
CA ILE A 22 1.14 -6.62 2.97
C ILE A 22 2.00 -6.18 1.79
N VAL A 23 2.75 -5.10 1.98
CA VAL A 23 3.72 -4.56 1.03
C VAL A 23 5.11 -4.89 1.54
N THR A 24 5.85 -5.70 0.77
CA THR A 24 7.23 -6.09 1.06
C THR A 24 8.19 -5.54 0.02
N ASN A 25 9.45 -5.34 0.40
CA ASN A 25 10.52 -5.04 -0.54
C ASN A 25 10.59 -6.13 -1.61
N THR A 26 10.80 -5.71 -2.84
CA THR A 26 11.16 -6.58 -3.96
C THR A 26 12.59 -6.30 -4.40
N SER A 27 13.12 -7.09 -5.34
CA SER A 27 14.44 -6.86 -5.93
C SER A 27 14.57 -5.52 -6.66
N GLU A 28 13.45 -4.88 -6.99
CA GLU A 28 13.40 -3.67 -7.83
C GLU A 28 12.73 -2.47 -7.15
N VAL A 29 11.99 -2.68 -6.05
CA VAL A 29 11.14 -1.66 -5.42
C VAL A 29 11.19 -1.80 -3.91
N PHE A 30 11.50 -0.69 -3.21
CA PHE A 30 11.39 -0.64 -1.76
C PHE A 30 9.94 -0.41 -1.36
N ALA A 31 9.48 -1.16 -0.34
CA ALA A 31 8.16 -1.01 0.22
C ALA A 31 7.94 0.41 0.76
N GLU A 32 8.98 1.06 1.28
CA GLU A 32 8.90 2.45 1.78
C GLU A 32 8.47 3.42 0.69
N ASP A 33 9.01 3.30 -0.52
CA ASP A 33 8.62 4.15 -1.65
C ASP A 33 7.15 3.94 -2.02
N VAL A 34 6.72 2.67 -2.06
CA VAL A 34 5.34 2.29 -2.38
C VAL A 34 4.37 2.84 -1.33
N ILE A 35 4.70 2.67 -0.05
CA ILE A 35 3.91 3.16 1.08
C ILE A 35 3.83 4.68 1.09
N HIS A 36 4.91 5.39 0.77
CA HIS A 36 4.90 6.84 0.68
C HIS A 36 3.89 7.34 -0.37
N HIS A 37 3.83 6.68 -1.52
CA HIS A 37 2.87 7.02 -2.57
C HIS A 37 1.43 6.64 -2.19
N ILE A 38 1.22 5.48 -1.54
CA ILE A 38 -0.09 5.06 -1.05
C ILE A 38 -0.63 6.05 -0.01
N ASP A 39 0.21 6.45 0.96
CA ASP A 39 -0.15 7.42 1.99
C ASP A 39 -0.61 8.76 1.38
N HIS A 40 0.14 9.25 0.38
CA HIS A 40 -0.23 10.47 -0.34
C HIS A 40 -1.56 10.32 -1.08
N LEU A 41 -1.76 9.18 -1.76
CA LEU A 41 -2.95 8.92 -2.56
C LEU A 41 -4.21 8.76 -1.69
N PHE A 42 -4.13 7.99 -0.60
CA PHE A 42 -5.27 7.81 0.31
C PHE A 42 -5.63 9.10 1.07
N LYS A 43 -4.66 9.94 1.44
CA LYS A 43 -4.93 11.31 1.93
C LYS A 43 -5.68 12.14 0.91
N SER A 44 -5.28 12.09 -0.37
CA SER A 44 -5.95 12.83 -1.44
C SER A 44 -7.38 12.33 -1.69
N LEU A 45 -7.63 11.03 -1.53
CA LEU A 45 -8.94 10.43 -1.69
C LEU A 45 -9.82 10.51 -0.43
N LYS A 46 -9.27 10.98 0.69
CA LYS A 46 -9.91 10.99 2.02
C LYS A 46 -10.41 9.61 2.44
N CYS A 47 -9.64 8.58 2.13
CA CYS A 47 -9.91 7.24 2.64
C CYS A 47 -9.50 7.17 4.11
N ASP A 48 -10.21 6.38 4.91
CA ASP A 48 -9.74 5.97 6.22
C ASP A 48 -8.84 4.76 6.06
N TYR A 49 -7.60 4.85 6.54
CA TYR A 49 -6.61 3.78 6.38
C TYR A 49 -5.59 3.81 7.52
N LYS A 50 -4.87 2.71 7.66
CA LYS A 50 -3.77 2.55 8.61
C LYS A 50 -2.61 1.85 7.95
N ILE A 51 -1.41 2.38 8.18
CA ILE A 51 -0.15 1.80 7.74
C ILE A 51 0.63 1.41 8.99
N GLU A 52 1.06 0.16 9.08
CA GLU A 52 1.88 -0.34 10.18
C GLU A 52 3.15 -0.98 9.63
N LYS A 53 4.31 -0.57 10.13
CA LYS A 53 5.56 -1.25 9.85
C LYS A 53 5.60 -2.56 10.65
N VAL A 54 5.73 -3.68 9.95
CA VAL A 54 5.80 -5.01 10.58
C VAL A 54 7.25 -5.33 10.90
N VAL A 55 8.11 -5.25 9.90
CA VAL A 55 9.57 -5.41 9.99
C VAL A 55 10.24 -4.50 8.96
N ASP A 56 11.56 -4.39 8.99
CA ASP A 56 12.28 -3.61 7.97
C ASP A 56 12.00 -4.16 6.56
N GLY A 57 11.51 -3.27 5.68
CA GLY A 57 11.09 -3.64 4.33
C GLY A 57 9.72 -4.32 4.23
N GLN A 58 8.91 -4.34 5.29
CA GLN A 58 7.55 -4.87 5.25
C GLN A 58 6.55 -3.99 5.99
N TYR A 59 5.49 -3.62 5.29
CA TYR A 59 4.43 -2.75 5.78
C TYR A 59 3.07 -3.42 5.57
N LYS A 60 2.20 -3.26 6.55
CA LYS A 60 0.80 -3.68 6.48
C LYS A 60 -0.03 -2.43 6.22
N VAL A 61 -0.87 -2.47 5.19
CA VAL A 61 -1.81 -1.39 4.89
C VAL A 61 -3.21 -1.95 5.06
N THR A 62 -4.01 -1.30 5.89
CA THR A 62 -5.41 -1.63 6.13
C THR A 62 -6.27 -0.45 5.69
N LEU A 63 -7.23 -0.70 4.81
CA LEU A 63 -8.26 0.26 4.41
C LEU A 63 -9.50 0.02 5.28
N PHE A 64 -10.07 1.06 5.85
CA PHE A 64 -11.35 0.99 6.56
C PHE A 64 -12.43 1.54 5.62
N GLN A 65 -13.43 0.72 5.31
CA GLN A 65 -14.57 1.05 4.46
C GLN A 65 -15.81 1.40 5.30
#